data_AF-A0A661NL34-F1
#
_entry.id   AF-A0A661NL34-F1
#
_cell.length_a   1.000
_cell.length_b   1.000
_cell.length_c   1.000
_cell.angle_alpha   90.00
_cell.angle_beta   90.00
_cell.angle_gamma   90.00
#
_symmetry.space_group_name_H-M   'P 1'
#
loop_
_entity.id
_entity.type
_entity.pdbx_description
1 polymer ?
#
loop_
_entity_poly.entity_id
_entity_poly.type
_entity_poly.pdbx_seq_one_letter_code
_entity_poly.pdbx_strand_id
1 'polypeptide(L)'
;MGKQGIIVTLALLLAGTAGCPKNTCFLEVCSNGVCRCHVSSCVDGAEYDTTQKRCQCIVGRLPVAGQCLIQAAADAYCGTGFRHGPTGCLRITCAADAELDEATGACIPREKVSEVAGNVGVEVGEGEKLGCPPGSELVIEGNTAACVPLDQTCAPDENWDGQACRKLSPCPTGSHWDPAQHRCVQFATTGDDAAVVDVNQWALSSYGPNGGQGSAPFCSQFARKPWRFGVPEGQSTLVQIAVQLSFPDSNVTAGTVMASPSYVGVPTPVPPKGVEAIQSAAESLFAPLRQGGGRANATQATTTVRCAIVNAAKPVAVPATGGF
;
A
#
# COMPACT_ATOMS: atom_id res chain seq x y z
N MET A 1 3.84 35.19 44.29
CA MET A 1 5.00 34.35 43.93
C MET A 1 4.64 32.89 44.15
N GLY A 2 4.05 32.24 43.14
CA GLY A 2 3.63 30.83 43.22
C GLY A 2 4.80 29.92 42.88
N LYS A 3 5.19 29.04 43.80
CA LYS A 3 6.22 28.02 43.59
C LYS A 3 5.68 26.97 42.60
N GLN A 4 6.20 26.95 41.38
CA GLN A 4 6.05 25.82 40.47
C GLN A 4 6.88 24.65 41.01
N GLY A 5 6.22 23.61 41.49
CA GLY A 5 6.87 22.35 41.88
C GLY A 5 7.02 21.46 40.66
N ILE A 6 8.25 21.25 40.21
CA ILE A 6 8.59 20.18 39.26
C ILE A 6 8.60 18.89 40.07
N ILE A 7 7.58 18.05 39.90
CA ILE A 7 7.58 16.69 40.44
C ILE A 7 8.29 15.79 39.42
N VAL A 8 9.53 15.40 39.73
CA VAL A 8 10.29 14.39 38.98
C VAL A 8 10.07 13.05 39.68
N THR A 9 9.22 12.20 39.12
CA THR A 9 9.05 10.83 39.63
C THR A 9 10.05 9.93 38.92
N LEU A 10 11.18 9.65 39.56
CA LEU A 10 12.19 8.73 39.06
C LEU A 10 11.88 7.31 39.55
N ALA A 11 11.24 6.48 38.71
CA ALA A 11 11.04 5.07 39.02
C ALA A 11 12.31 4.28 38.68
N LEU A 12 13.12 3.93 39.70
CA LEU A 12 14.18 2.94 39.56
C LEU A 12 13.55 1.54 39.43
N LEU A 13 13.58 0.98 38.23
CA LEU A 13 13.21 -0.41 37.95
C LEU A 13 14.46 -1.31 38.00
N LEU A 14 14.37 -2.37 38.79
CA LEU A 14 15.36 -3.44 38.90
C LEU A 14 15.55 -4.12 37.53
N ALA A 15 16.81 -4.29 37.13
CA ALA A 15 17.24 -4.89 35.88
C ALA A 15 16.92 -6.40 35.82
N GLY A 16 15.77 -6.74 35.25
CA GLY A 16 15.58 -7.97 34.50
C GLY A 16 15.74 -7.66 33.01
N THR A 17 16.20 -8.62 32.22
CA THR A 17 16.41 -8.53 30.76
C THR A 17 15.10 -8.42 29.95
N ALA A 18 14.12 -7.68 30.45
CA ALA A 18 12.88 -7.36 29.77
C ALA A 18 13.11 -6.08 28.95
N GLY A 19 13.03 -6.18 27.63
CA GLY A 19 13.17 -5.02 26.74
C GLY A 19 12.20 -3.88 27.10
N CYS A 20 12.55 -2.65 26.71
CA CYS A 20 11.77 -1.45 27.00
C CYS A 20 10.26 -1.61 26.66
N PRO A 21 9.35 -1.19 27.55
CA PRO A 21 7.91 -1.30 27.33
C PRO A 21 7.45 -0.51 26.09
N LYS A 22 6.57 -1.12 25.29
CA LYS A 22 6.09 -0.66 23.96
C LYS A 22 5.02 0.42 24.07
N ASN A 23 4.91 1.32 23.09
CA ASN A 23 3.92 2.42 23.10
C ASN A 23 3.93 3.07 24.48
N THR A 24 5.12 3.47 24.92
CA THR A 24 5.31 3.96 26.28
C THR A 24 5.89 5.35 26.22
N CYS A 25 5.35 6.18 27.10
CA CYS A 25 6.05 7.37 27.49
C CYS A 25 7.08 7.04 28.56
N PHE A 26 8.36 7.19 28.24
CA PHE A 26 9.44 6.98 29.20
C PHE A 26 9.60 8.17 30.15
N LEU A 27 9.31 9.38 29.65
CA LEU A 27 9.35 10.59 30.44
C LEU A 27 8.12 11.45 30.17
N GLU A 28 7.18 11.44 31.11
CA GLU A 28 5.99 12.29 31.07
C GLU A 28 6.23 13.55 31.91
N VAL A 29 6.06 14.72 31.30
CA VAL A 29 6.19 16.02 31.97
C VAL A 29 4.80 16.65 32.04
N CYS A 30 4.31 16.83 33.26
CA CYS A 30 3.00 17.43 33.51
C CYS A 30 3.14 18.90 33.93
N SER A 31 2.39 19.77 33.27
CA SER A 31 2.27 21.19 33.63
C SER A 31 0.81 21.61 33.54
N ASN A 32 0.30 22.26 34.59
CA ASN A 32 -1.10 22.70 34.70
C ASN A 32 -2.15 21.60 34.43
N GLY A 33 -1.88 20.36 34.87
CA GLY A 33 -2.79 19.21 34.65
C GLY A 33 -2.75 18.62 33.24
N VAL A 34 -1.92 19.16 32.34
CA VAL A 34 -1.67 18.60 31.01
C VAL A 34 -0.32 17.90 31.02
N CYS A 35 -0.33 16.61 30.73
CA CYS A 35 0.89 15.81 30.65
C CYS A 35 1.28 15.55 29.21
N ARG A 36 2.56 15.79 28.90
CA ARG A 36 3.13 15.53 27.57
C ARG A 36 4.26 14.54 27.69
N CYS A 37 4.36 13.66 26.71
CA CYS A 37 5.48 12.76 26.63
C CYS A 37 6.69 13.46 26.02
N HIS A 38 7.78 13.55 26.78
CA HIS A 38 9.02 14.17 26.34
C HIS A 38 9.99 13.16 25.71
N VAL A 39 9.94 11.90 26.14
CA VAL A 39 10.73 10.80 25.55
C VAL A 39 9.78 9.64 25.33
N SER A 40 9.58 9.27 24.07
CA SER A 40 8.64 8.23 23.69
C SER A 40 9.28 7.18 22.80
N SER A 41 8.61 6.04 22.76
CA SER A 41 8.99 4.87 22.01
C SER A 41 8.47 4.91 20.54
N CYS A 42 7.94 6.06 20.10
CA CYS A 42 7.24 6.22 18.82
C CYS A 42 8.19 6.34 17.62
N VAL A 43 7.73 5.87 16.46
CA VAL A 43 8.49 5.97 15.18
C VAL A 43 8.54 7.42 14.68
N ASP A 44 9.37 7.68 13.67
CA ASP A 44 9.47 9.02 13.08
C ASP A 44 8.11 9.57 12.62
N GLY A 45 7.88 10.86 12.86
CA GLY A 45 6.60 11.51 12.57
C GLY A 45 5.43 11.12 13.49
N ALA A 46 5.68 10.36 14.57
CA ALA A 46 4.68 10.05 15.59
C ALA A 46 5.04 10.64 16.95
N GLU A 47 4.03 10.96 17.76
CA GLU A 47 4.15 11.33 19.16
C GLU A 47 3.30 10.41 20.04
N TYR A 48 3.64 10.33 21.32
CA TYR A 48 2.85 9.56 22.27
C TYR A 48 1.67 10.40 22.80
N ASP A 49 0.46 9.95 22.51
CA ASP A 49 -0.77 10.49 23.08
C ASP A 49 -0.94 9.94 24.50
N THR A 50 -0.76 10.80 25.50
CA THR A 50 -0.89 10.46 26.93
C THR A 50 -2.35 10.16 27.32
N THR A 51 -3.33 10.66 26.57
CA THR A 51 -4.76 10.40 26.79
C THR A 51 -5.14 9.02 26.26
N GLN A 52 -4.73 8.71 25.03
CA GLN A 52 -5.01 7.43 24.38
C GLN A 52 -4.01 6.33 24.75
N LYS A 53 -2.92 6.68 25.43
CA LYS A 53 -1.81 5.81 25.82
C LYS A 53 -1.24 5.00 24.64
N ARG A 54 -1.00 5.69 23.52
CA ARG A 54 -0.46 5.09 22.29
C ARG A 54 0.31 6.10 21.44
N CYS A 55 1.18 5.61 20.58
CA CYS A 55 1.74 6.42 19.51
C CYS A 55 0.68 6.77 18.46
N GLN A 56 0.70 8.02 18.01
CA GLN A 56 -0.14 8.54 16.93
C GLN A 56 0.69 9.48 16.04
N CYS A 57 0.28 9.61 14.78
CA CYS A 57 0.95 10.56 13.88
C CYS A 57 0.72 12.00 14.34
N ILE A 58 1.77 12.81 14.29
CA ILE A 58 1.69 14.24 14.59
C ILE A 58 0.89 14.98 13.51
N VAL A 59 0.46 16.21 13.81
CA VAL A 59 -0.23 17.08 12.84
C VAL A 59 0.60 17.21 11.55
N GLY A 60 -0.05 17.03 10.40
CA GLY A 60 0.61 17.06 9.08
C GLY A 60 1.22 15.73 8.65
N ARG A 61 1.12 14.67 9.47
CA ARG A 61 1.47 13.29 9.10
C ARG A 61 0.23 12.41 9.02
N LEU A 62 0.26 11.44 8.10
CA LEU A 62 -0.84 10.54 7.77
C LEU A 62 -0.48 9.11 8.19
N PRO A 63 -1.38 8.39 8.88
CA PRO A 63 -1.16 7.00 9.25
C PRO A 63 -1.33 6.07 8.03
N VAL A 64 -0.23 5.62 7.44
CA VAL A 64 -0.22 4.78 6.22
C VAL A 64 0.70 3.59 6.43
N ALA A 65 0.20 2.37 6.21
CA ALA A 65 0.96 1.12 6.35
C ALA A 65 1.74 1.00 7.69
N GLY A 66 1.16 1.52 8.77
CA GLY A 66 1.78 1.52 10.10
C GLY A 66 2.85 2.60 10.30
N GLN A 67 2.97 3.56 9.39
CA GLN A 67 3.96 4.65 9.42
C GLN A 67 3.28 6.02 9.38
N CYS A 68 4.03 7.09 9.67
CA CYS A 68 3.52 8.46 9.69
C CYS A 68 4.10 9.29 8.53
N LEU A 69 3.41 9.25 7.40
CA LEU A 69 3.89 9.80 6.13
C LEU A 69 3.44 11.25 5.91
N ILE A 70 4.20 12.01 5.13
CA ILE A 70 3.69 13.26 4.53
C ILE A 70 2.74 12.95 3.36
N GLN A 71 1.90 13.91 2.97
CA GLN A 71 0.93 13.75 1.87
C GLN A 71 1.54 13.16 0.59
N ALA A 72 2.67 13.72 0.12
CA ALA A 72 3.31 13.24 -1.11
C ALA A 72 3.77 11.77 -1.02
N ALA A 73 4.22 11.32 0.15
CA ALA A 73 4.62 9.93 0.37
C ALA A 73 3.40 9.01 0.53
N ALA A 74 2.31 9.50 1.11
CA ALA A 74 1.04 8.78 1.18
C ALA A 74 0.41 8.61 -0.22
N ASP A 75 0.46 9.63 -1.07
CA ASP A 75 0.02 9.56 -2.46
C ASP A 75 0.87 8.55 -3.26
N ALA A 76 2.20 8.57 -3.06
CA ALA A 76 3.09 7.60 -3.69
C ALA A 76 2.79 6.15 -3.26
N TYR A 77 2.44 5.92 -1.98
CA TYR A 77 2.00 4.61 -1.50
C TYR A 77 0.72 4.13 -2.21
N CYS A 78 -0.23 5.04 -2.43
CA CYS A 78 -1.48 4.70 -3.12
C CYS A 78 -1.29 4.34 -4.60
N GLY A 79 -0.21 4.82 -5.21
CA GLY A 79 0.16 4.52 -6.59
C GLY A 79 -0.59 5.36 -7.62
N THR A 80 -0.17 5.22 -8.89
CA THR A 80 -0.75 5.96 -10.01
C THR A 80 -2.25 5.69 -10.15
N GLY A 81 -3.04 6.75 -10.36
CA GLY A 81 -4.49 6.65 -10.45
C GLY A 81 -5.21 6.76 -9.11
N PHE A 82 -4.47 6.86 -8.00
CA PHE A 82 -4.99 7.03 -6.66
C PHE A 82 -4.33 8.23 -5.98
N ARG A 83 -4.98 8.73 -4.95
CA ARG A 83 -4.42 9.73 -4.03
C ARG A 83 -4.83 9.39 -2.61
N HIS A 84 -4.02 9.76 -1.63
CA HIS A 84 -4.39 9.57 -0.23
C HIS A 84 -5.37 10.66 0.21
N GLY A 85 -6.55 10.25 0.68
CA GLY A 85 -7.60 11.11 1.19
C GLY A 85 -7.93 10.86 2.67
N PRO A 86 -9.07 11.39 3.16
CA PRO A 86 -9.46 11.29 4.56
C PRO A 86 -9.67 9.84 5.05
N THR A 87 -10.02 8.93 4.15
CA THR A 87 -10.31 7.52 4.45
C THR A 87 -9.28 6.56 3.86
N GLY A 88 -8.10 7.07 3.47
CA GLY A 88 -7.02 6.29 2.85
C GLY A 88 -6.93 6.48 1.33
N CYS A 89 -6.50 5.48 0.57
CA CYS A 89 -6.27 5.60 -0.88
C CYS A 89 -7.58 5.69 -1.66
N LEU A 90 -7.80 6.80 -2.35
CA LEU A 90 -8.99 7.05 -3.14
C LEU A 90 -8.62 7.06 -4.61
N ARG A 91 -9.40 6.35 -5.44
CA ARG A 91 -9.27 6.43 -6.90
C ARG A 91 -9.51 7.87 -7.34
N ILE A 92 -8.70 8.35 -8.27
CA ILE A 92 -8.87 9.66 -8.87
C ILE A 92 -10.18 9.65 -9.68
N THR A 93 -11.09 10.56 -9.35
CA THR A 93 -12.34 10.74 -10.07
C THR A 93 -12.13 11.75 -11.19
N CYS A 94 -12.46 11.34 -12.42
CA CYS A 94 -12.43 12.20 -13.59
C CYS A 94 -13.78 12.89 -13.82
N ALA A 95 -13.79 13.92 -14.67
CA ALA A 95 -15.03 14.51 -15.18
C ALA A 95 -15.85 13.45 -15.93
N ALA A 96 -17.16 13.69 -16.12
CA ALA A 96 -18.11 12.67 -16.59
C ALA A 96 -17.77 12.06 -17.97
N ASP A 97 -17.01 12.76 -18.80
CA ASP A 97 -16.60 12.39 -20.15
C ASP A 97 -15.08 12.13 -20.27
N ALA A 98 -14.36 12.17 -19.16
CA ALA A 98 -12.95 11.86 -19.08
C ALA A 98 -12.74 10.53 -18.36
N GLU A 99 -11.72 9.79 -18.78
CA GLU A 99 -11.36 8.52 -18.15
C GLU A 99 -9.95 8.62 -17.56
N LEU A 100 -9.70 7.83 -16.53
CA LEU A 100 -8.40 7.80 -15.85
C LEU A 100 -7.41 6.96 -16.66
N ASP A 101 -6.29 7.56 -17.07
CA ASP A 101 -5.16 6.81 -17.62
C ASP A 101 -4.26 6.33 -16.48
N GLU A 102 -4.24 5.02 -16.22
CA GLU A 102 -3.42 4.40 -15.17
C GLU A 102 -1.91 4.40 -15.46
N ALA A 103 -1.49 4.79 -16.67
CA ALA A 103 -0.07 4.99 -16.97
C ALA A 103 0.44 6.30 -16.36
N THR A 104 -0.37 7.36 -16.39
CA THR A 104 0.02 8.72 -16.01
C THR A 104 -0.66 9.22 -14.74
N GLY A 105 -1.79 8.64 -14.36
CA GLY A 105 -2.66 9.12 -13.29
C GLY A 105 -3.46 10.36 -13.66
N ALA A 106 -3.44 10.76 -14.94
CA ALA A 106 -4.18 11.91 -15.44
C ALA A 106 -5.54 11.47 -15.99
N CYS A 107 -6.52 12.37 -15.89
CA CYS A 107 -7.77 12.22 -16.60
C CYS A 107 -7.58 12.63 -18.05
N ILE A 108 -7.80 11.70 -18.97
CA ILE A 108 -7.75 11.93 -20.41
C ILE A 108 -9.15 12.26 -20.94
N PRO A 109 -9.29 13.25 -21.84
CA PRO A 109 -10.59 13.67 -22.34
C PRO A 109 -11.17 12.65 -23.32
N ARG A 110 -12.46 12.77 -23.63
CA ARG A 110 -13.20 11.86 -24.50
C ARG A 110 -12.51 11.61 -25.83
N GLU A 111 -11.93 12.62 -26.47
CA GLU A 111 -11.26 12.49 -27.75
C GLU A 111 -10.12 11.47 -27.67
N LYS A 112 -9.34 11.53 -26.59
CA LYS A 112 -8.25 10.59 -26.34
C LYS A 112 -8.77 9.20 -26.00
N VAL A 113 -9.87 9.09 -25.28
CA VAL A 113 -10.54 7.80 -25.01
C VAL A 113 -11.02 7.15 -26.31
N SER A 114 -11.57 7.94 -27.25
CA SER A 114 -11.96 7.45 -28.58
C SER A 114 -10.76 6.97 -29.40
N GLU A 115 -9.61 7.64 -29.31
CA GLU A 115 -8.36 7.13 -29.92
C GLU A 115 -7.95 5.78 -29.33
N VAL A 116 -8.03 5.62 -28.00
CA VAL A 116 -7.76 4.35 -27.32
C VAL A 116 -8.74 3.26 -27.80
N ALA A 117 -10.03 3.58 -27.90
CA ALA A 117 -11.05 2.66 -28.40
C ALA A 117 -10.70 2.15 -29.81
N GLY A 118 -10.30 3.05 -30.72
CA GLY A 118 -9.85 2.68 -32.06
C GLY A 118 -8.63 1.74 -32.04
N ASN A 119 -7.66 1.98 -31.15
CA ASN A 119 -6.48 1.13 -31.02
C ASN A 119 -6.79 -0.29 -30.52
N VAL A 120 -7.86 -0.46 -29.75
CA VAL A 120 -8.35 -1.79 -29.31
C VAL A 120 -9.45 -2.34 -30.22
N GLY A 121 -9.68 -1.72 -31.38
CA GLY A 121 -10.67 -2.17 -32.36
C GLY A 121 -12.10 -2.12 -31.83
N VAL A 122 -12.46 -1.03 -31.14
CA VAL A 122 -13.81 -0.71 -30.68
C VAL A 122 -14.23 0.59 -31.33
N GLU A 123 -15.32 0.56 -32.09
CA GLU A 123 -15.95 1.76 -32.62
C GLU A 123 -16.93 2.31 -31.57
N VAL A 124 -16.76 3.58 -31.20
CA VAL A 124 -17.63 4.26 -30.23
C VAL A 124 -18.50 5.25 -31.00
N GLY A 125 -19.81 5.00 -31.02
CA GLY A 125 -20.79 5.84 -31.69
C GLY A 125 -21.17 7.10 -30.92
N GLU A 126 -22.08 7.87 -31.53
CA GLU A 126 -22.71 9.03 -30.87
C GLU A 126 -23.53 8.55 -29.66
N GLY A 127 -23.31 9.17 -28.49
CA GLY A 127 -23.98 8.77 -27.25
C GLY A 127 -23.40 7.52 -26.57
N GLU A 128 -22.34 6.92 -27.13
CA GLU A 128 -21.62 5.80 -26.51
C GLU A 128 -20.28 6.24 -25.90
N LYS A 129 -19.72 5.39 -25.05
CA LYS A 129 -18.35 5.50 -24.54
C LYS A 129 -17.68 4.13 -24.50
N LEU A 130 -16.35 4.12 -24.38
CA LEU A 130 -15.61 2.89 -24.10
C LEU A 130 -15.98 2.41 -22.69
N GLY A 131 -16.23 1.12 -22.54
CA GLY A 131 -16.59 0.51 -21.27
C GLY A 131 -16.34 -0.98 -21.27
N CYS A 132 -16.89 -1.66 -20.26
CA CYS A 132 -16.69 -3.08 -20.04
C CYS A 132 -18.00 -3.81 -19.76
N PRO A 133 -18.07 -5.13 -20.04
CA PRO A 133 -19.21 -5.96 -19.65
C PRO A 133 -19.41 -6.00 -18.12
N PRO A 134 -20.63 -6.34 -17.64
CA PRO A 134 -20.91 -6.49 -16.21
C PRO A 134 -19.90 -7.40 -15.50
N GLY A 135 -19.48 -7.00 -14.29
CA GLY A 135 -18.50 -7.73 -13.49
C GLY A 135 -17.03 -7.38 -13.79
N SER A 136 -16.79 -6.40 -14.65
CA SER A 136 -15.44 -5.88 -14.93
C SER A 136 -15.40 -4.36 -15.00
N GLU A 137 -14.23 -3.78 -14.74
CA GLU A 137 -13.97 -2.34 -14.83
C GLU A 137 -13.04 -2.04 -16.00
N LEU A 138 -13.29 -0.91 -16.68
CA LEU A 138 -12.40 -0.40 -17.71
C LEU A 138 -11.14 0.17 -17.09
N VAL A 139 -9.99 -0.33 -17.53
CA VAL A 139 -8.69 0.27 -17.23
C VAL A 139 -8.08 0.74 -18.54
N ILE A 140 -7.74 2.03 -18.58
CA ILE A 140 -6.98 2.62 -19.69
C ILE A 140 -5.52 2.73 -19.25
N GLU A 141 -4.62 2.30 -20.14
CA GLU A 141 -3.19 2.45 -19.94
C GLU A 141 -2.54 2.95 -21.23
N GLY A 142 -2.21 4.25 -21.25
CA GLY A 142 -1.66 4.94 -22.41
C GLY A 142 -2.57 4.83 -23.62
N ASN A 143 -2.15 4.05 -24.62
CA ASN A 143 -2.89 3.83 -25.87
C ASN A 143 -3.66 2.50 -25.91
N THR A 144 -3.73 1.78 -24.78
CA THR A 144 -4.41 0.48 -24.67
C THR A 144 -5.51 0.53 -23.61
N ALA A 145 -6.45 -0.40 -23.67
CA ALA A 145 -7.50 -0.57 -22.67
C ALA A 145 -7.76 -2.06 -22.42
N ALA A 146 -8.17 -2.40 -21.20
CA ALA A 146 -8.56 -3.74 -20.81
C ALA A 146 -9.77 -3.70 -19.88
N CYS A 147 -10.55 -4.78 -19.86
CA CYS A 147 -11.54 -5.01 -18.82
C CYS A 147 -10.96 -5.95 -17.78
N VAL A 148 -10.84 -5.47 -16.54
CA VAL A 148 -10.28 -6.26 -15.44
C VAL A 148 -11.38 -6.61 -14.43
N PRO A 149 -11.29 -7.76 -13.74
CA PRO A 149 -12.24 -8.10 -12.68
C PRO A 149 -12.31 -7.04 -11.58
N LEU A 150 -13.51 -6.83 -11.01
CA LEU A 150 -13.73 -5.83 -9.96
C LEU A 150 -12.89 -6.07 -8.69
N ASP A 151 -12.59 -7.33 -8.36
CA ASP A 151 -11.73 -7.66 -7.21
C ASP A 151 -10.27 -7.22 -7.40
N GLN A 152 -9.84 -7.01 -8.65
CA GLN A 152 -8.52 -6.47 -8.97
C GLN A 152 -8.48 -4.94 -8.96
N THR A 153 -9.62 -4.26 -8.79
CA THR A 153 -9.68 -2.80 -8.86
C THR A 153 -9.54 -2.09 -7.52
N CYS A 154 -9.49 -2.87 -6.43
CA CYS A 154 -9.34 -2.34 -5.08
C CYS A 154 -8.07 -1.49 -4.91
N ALA A 155 -8.22 -0.41 -4.15
CA ALA A 155 -7.09 0.41 -3.73
C ALA A 155 -6.14 -0.38 -2.81
N PRO A 156 -4.88 0.06 -2.62
CA PRO A 156 -3.92 -0.69 -1.79
C PRO A 156 -4.33 -0.90 -0.33
N ASP A 157 -5.23 -0.07 0.20
CA ASP A 157 -5.77 -0.14 1.55
C ASP A 157 -7.20 -0.71 1.58
N GLU A 158 -7.59 -1.45 0.54
CA GLU A 158 -8.88 -2.10 0.42
C GLU A 158 -8.74 -3.61 0.24
N ASN A 159 -9.80 -4.33 0.60
CA ASN A 159 -9.94 -5.75 0.33
C ASN A 159 -11.30 -6.04 -0.31
N TRP A 160 -11.34 -7.00 -1.23
CA TRP A 160 -12.57 -7.47 -1.83
C TRP A 160 -13.35 -8.32 -0.82
N ASP A 161 -14.62 -7.97 -0.57
CA ASP A 161 -15.50 -8.72 0.34
C ASP A 161 -16.42 -9.72 -0.38
N GLY A 162 -16.23 -9.90 -1.70
CA GLY A 162 -17.13 -10.69 -2.55
C GLY A 162 -18.12 -9.85 -3.35
N GLN A 163 -18.32 -8.58 -2.97
CA GLN A 163 -19.26 -7.66 -3.62
C GLN A 163 -18.63 -6.32 -3.99
N ALA A 164 -17.77 -5.77 -3.12
CA ALA A 164 -17.13 -4.49 -3.31
C ALA A 164 -15.75 -4.43 -2.63
N CYS A 165 -14.94 -3.47 -3.06
CA CYS A 165 -13.72 -3.09 -2.35
C CYS A 165 -14.08 -2.37 -1.04
N ARG A 166 -13.64 -2.91 0.08
CA ARG A 166 -13.87 -2.37 1.43
C ARG A 166 -12.57 -1.89 2.04
N LYS A 167 -12.62 -0.73 2.69
CA LYS A 167 -11.50 -0.20 3.44
C LYS A 167 -11.05 -1.16 4.52
N LEU A 168 -9.75 -1.39 4.58
CA LEU A 168 -9.12 -2.09 5.67
C LEU A 168 -9.24 -1.26 6.96
N SER A 169 -9.37 -1.94 8.09
CA SER A 169 -9.37 -1.27 9.38
C SER A 169 -8.01 -0.58 9.60
N PRO A 170 -7.98 0.69 10.02
CA PRO A 170 -6.73 1.40 10.25
C PRO A 170 -5.96 0.72 11.39
N CYS A 171 -4.70 0.39 11.14
CA CYS A 171 -3.85 -0.19 12.16
C CYS A 171 -3.08 0.89 12.94
N PRO A 172 -2.81 0.66 14.24
CA PRO A 172 -1.90 1.51 14.99
C PRO A 172 -0.53 1.59 14.33
N THR A 173 0.18 2.69 14.57
CA THR A 173 1.57 2.86 14.13
C THR A 173 2.44 1.68 14.61
N GLY A 174 3.33 1.22 13.75
CA GLY A 174 4.14 0.01 13.96
C GLY A 174 3.39 -1.31 13.78
N SER A 175 2.15 -1.27 13.29
CA SER A 175 1.34 -2.45 12.97
C SER A 175 0.79 -2.36 11.55
N HIS A 176 0.51 -3.51 10.95
CA HIS A 176 -0.07 -3.62 9.62
C HIS A 176 -1.30 -4.54 9.67
N TRP A 177 -2.25 -4.37 8.74
CA TRP A 177 -3.36 -5.28 8.63
C TRP A 177 -2.88 -6.63 8.08
N ASP A 178 -3.17 -7.72 8.78
CA ASP A 178 -2.97 -9.08 8.27
C ASP A 178 -4.32 -9.64 7.82
N PRO A 179 -4.56 -9.78 6.50
CA PRO A 179 -5.81 -10.30 5.99
C PRO A 179 -6.03 -11.78 6.33
N ALA A 180 -4.97 -12.57 6.54
CA ALA A 180 -5.11 -13.99 6.91
C ALA A 180 -5.56 -14.15 8.37
N GLN A 181 -5.18 -13.22 9.25
CA GLN A 181 -5.59 -13.22 10.66
C GLN A 181 -6.77 -12.30 10.97
N HIS A 182 -7.24 -11.52 9.99
CA HIS A 182 -8.27 -10.49 10.13
C HIS A 182 -8.02 -9.54 11.33
N ARG A 183 -6.76 -9.14 11.54
CA ARG A 183 -6.37 -8.24 12.62
C ARG A 183 -5.11 -7.46 12.30
N CYS A 184 -4.87 -6.39 13.05
CA CYS A 184 -3.59 -5.69 13.01
C CYS A 184 -2.51 -6.53 13.71
N VAL A 185 -1.41 -6.76 13.00
CA VAL A 185 -0.22 -7.45 13.49
C VAL A 185 0.90 -6.45 13.69
N GLN A 186 1.56 -6.52 14.83
CA GLN A 186 2.68 -5.63 15.15
C GLN A 186 3.92 -6.11 14.40
N PHE A 187 4.57 -5.20 13.67
CA PHE A 187 5.86 -5.47 13.03
C PHE A 187 6.98 -4.57 13.59
N ALA A 188 6.67 -3.40 14.15
CA ALA A 188 7.67 -2.56 14.80
C ALA A 188 7.47 -2.58 16.32
N THR A 189 8.57 -2.78 17.03
CA THR A 189 8.69 -2.68 18.48
C THR A 189 9.69 -1.59 18.81
N THR A 190 9.70 -1.09 20.04
CA THR A 190 10.74 -0.14 20.45
C THR A 190 11.91 -0.93 21.05
N GLY A 191 13.12 -0.68 20.57
CA GLY A 191 14.36 -1.13 21.21
C GLY A 191 14.96 -0.06 22.13
N ASP A 192 16.14 -0.33 22.66
CA ASP A 192 16.80 0.55 23.66
C ASP A 192 17.18 1.92 23.08
N ASP A 193 17.62 1.98 21.81
CA ASP A 193 18.04 3.22 21.14
C ASP A 193 17.22 3.54 19.86
N ALA A 194 16.51 2.57 19.30
CA ALA A 194 15.73 2.73 18.05
C ALA A 194 14.59 1.71 17.96
N ALA A 195 13.58 1.99 17.14
CA ALA A 195 12.54 1.00 16.82
C ALA A 195 13.16 -0.25 16.18
N VAL A 196 12.82 -1.43 16.67
CA VAL A 196 13.19 -2.72 16.07
C VAL A 196 12.05 -3.22 15.19
N VAL A 197 12.32 -3.36 13.90
CA VAL A 197 11.39 -3.82 12.87
C VAL A 197 11.57 -5.32 12.65
N ASP A 198 10.51 -6.09 12.89
CA ASP A 198 10.37 -7.44 12.38
C ASP A 198 10.10 -7.42 10.88
N VAL A 199 11.18 -7.53 10.11
CA VAL A 199 11.12 -7.41 8.64
C VAL A 199 10.44 -8.60 7.99
N ASN A 200 10.39 -9.76 8.66
CA ASN A 200 9.65 -10.93 8.16
C ASN A 200 8.16 -10.75 8.36
N GLN A 201 7.74 -10.32 9.56
CA GLN A 201 6.33 -10.02 9.83
C GLN A 201 5.81 -8.87 8.95
N TRP A 202 6.64 -7.84 8.76
CA TRP A 202 6.31 -6.74 7.85
C TRP A 202 6.13 -7.26 6.42
N ALA A 203 7.11 -7.99 5.87
CA ALA A 203 7.04 -8.54 4.52
C ALA A 203 5.82 -9.46 4.32
N LEU A 204 5.51 -10.30 5.31
CA LEU A 204 4.32 -11.16 5.33
C LEU A 204 3.04 -10.34 5.18
N SER A 205 2.89 -9.28 5.98
CA SER A 205 1.67 -8.46 5.98
C SER A 205 1.56 -7.51 4.78
N SER A 206 2.69 -7.07 4.21
CA SER A 206 2.74 -6.11 3.11
C SER A 206 2.72 -6.78 1.74
N TYR A 207 3.43 -7.89 1.55
CA TYR A 207 3.48 -8.60 0.26
C TYR A 207 2.67 -9.88 0.23
N GLY A 208 2.49 -10.56 1.36
CA GLY A 208 1.75 -11.82 1.49
C GLY A 208 2.60 -13.00 1.99
N PRO A 209 1.95 -14.12 2.35
CA PRO A 209 2.60 -15.33 2.85
C PRO A 209 3.48 -16.01 1.81
N ASN A 210 4.62 -16.52 2.27
CA ASN A 210 5.55 -17.24 1.42
C ASN A 210 4.90 -18.52 0.82
N GLY A 211 4.99 -18.66 -0.50
CA GLY A 211 4.33 -19.68 -1.31
C GLY A 211 2.83 -19.44 -1.55
N GLY A 212 2.25 -18.40 -0.95
CA GLY A 212 0.82 -18.12 -0.98
C GLY A 212 0.42 -17.01 -1.97
N GLN A 213 -0.81 -16.53 -1.82
CA GLN A 213 -1.30 -15.38 -2.57
C GLN A 213 -0.63 -14.11 -2.08
N GLY A 214 -0.33 -13.20 -3.01
CA GLY A 214 0.11 -11.86 -2.65
C GLY A 214 -0.98 -11.10 -1.93
N SER A 215 -0.57 -10.14 -1.12
CA SER A 215 -1.49 -9.22 -0.44
C SER A 215 -2.25 -8.40 -1.49
N ALA A 216 -3.48 -7.99 -1.16
CA ALA A 216 -4.22 -7.03 -1.98
C ALA A 216 -3.41 -5.74 -2.25
N PRO A 217 -2.78 -5.08 -1.24
CA PRO A 217 -1.92 -3.92 -1.47
C PRO A 217 -0.81 -4.12 -2.50
N PHE A 218 -0.28 -5.35 -2.62
CA PHE A 218 0.81 -5.64 -3.55
C PHE A 218 0.30 -5.99 -4.94
N CYS A 219 -0.60 -6.98 -5.05
CA CYS A 219 -1.04 -7.45 -6.35
C CYS A 219 -1.86 -6.38 -7.11
N SER A 220 -2.68 -5.58 -6.42
CA SER A 220 -3.59 -4.63 -7.10
C SER A 220 -2.87 -3.50 -7.83
N GLN A 221 -1.62 -3.17 -7.45
CA GLN A 221 -0.86 -2.10 -8.12
C GLN A 221 -0.46 -2.41 -9.57
N PHE A 222 -0.43 -3.69 -9.94
CA PHE A 222 -0.06 -4.11 -11.29
C PHE A 222 -1.05 -5.11 -11.92
N ALA A 223 -1.90 -5.79 -11.14
CA ALA A 223 -2.89 -6.73 -11.68
C ALA A 223 -3.85 -6.09 -12.68
N ARG A 224 -4.16 -4.80 -12.51
CA ARG A 224 -4.98 -4.00 -13.44
C ARG A 224 -4.34 -3.74 -14.81
N LYS A 225 -3.08 -4.14 -15.03
CA LYS A 225 -2.28 -3.80 -16.22
C LYS A 225 -1.95 -5.03 -17.07
N PRO A 226 -2.94 -5.82 -17.53
CA PRO A 226 -2.70 -7.11 -18.18
C PRO A 226 -1.80 -7.02 -19.43
N TRP A 227 -1.86 -5.90 -20.16
CA TRP A 227 -1.02 -5.68 -21.34
C TRP A 227 0.47 -5.58 -21.02
N ARG A 228 0.86 -5.10 -19.83
CA ARG A 228 2.27 -5.14 -19.38
C ARG A 228 2.79 -6.57 -19.21
N PHE A 229 1.88 -7.51 -18.98
CA PHE A 229 2.15 -8.93 -18.82
C PHE A 229 1.83 -9.73 -20.09
N GLY A 230 1.55 -9.07 -21.22
CA GLY A 230 1.19 -9.75 -22.46
C GLY A 230 -0.01 -10.69 -22.33
N VAL A 231 -0.94 -10.40 -21.42
CA VAL A 231 -2.16 -11.20 -21.20
C VAL A 231 -3.24 -10.73 -22.17
N PRO A 232 -3.59 -11.53 -23.18
CA PRO A 232 -4.63 -11.19 -24.15
C PRO A 232 -6.02 -11.17 -23.52
N GLU A 233 -6.96 -10.56 -24.22
CA GLU A 233 -8.38 -10.52 -23.85
C GLU A 233 -8.95 -11.93 -23.58
N GLY A 234 -9.75 -12.05 -22.52
CA GLY A 234 -10.35 -13.31 -22.09
C GLY A 234 -9.36 -14.30 -21.45
N GLN A 235 -8.11 -13.90 -21.21
CA GLN A 235 -7.09 -14.76 -20.61
C GLN A 235 -6.70 -14.32 -19.21
N SER A 236 -6.08 -15.26 -18.50
CA SER A 236 -5.47 -15.02 -17.20
C SER A 236 -4.13 -15.73 -17.12
N THR A 237 -3.25 -15.21 -16.28
CA THR A 237 -1.99 -15.85 -15.91
C THR A 237 -1.71 -15.66 -14.44
N LEU A 238 -0.85 -16.51 -13.90
CA LEU A 238 -0.39 -16.43 -12.52
C LEU A 238 1.10 -16.09 -12.54
N VAL A 239 1.45 -14.98 -11.91
CA VAL A 239 2.84 -14.55 -11.76
C VAL A 239 3.30 -14.92 -10.35
N GLN A 240 4.37 -15.70 -10.27
CA GLN A 240 5.09 -15.96 -9.02
C GLN A 240 6.21 -14.93 -8.87
N ILE A 241 6.24 -14.25 -7.73
CA ILE A 241 7.11 -13.11 -7.47
C ILE A 241 7.93 -13.39 -6.22
N ALA A 242 9.24 -13.53 -6.38
CA ALA A 242 10.16 -13.57 -5.25
C ALA A 242 10.53 -12.14 -4.86
N VAL A 243 10.13 -11.71 -3.67
CA VAL A 243 10.47 -10.40 -3.09
C VAL A 243 11.58 -10.58 -2.08
N GLN A 244 12.71 -9.90 -2.31
CA GLN A 244 13.88 -9.93 -1.47
C GLN A 244 14.09 -8.53 -0.87
N LEU A 245 14.20 -8.48 0.45
CA LEU A 245 14.53 -7.30 1.22
C LEU A 245 15.94 -7.43 1.77
N SER A 246 16.73 -6.37 1.66
CA SER A 246 18.08 -6.28 2.23
C SER A 246 18.17 -5.06 3.14
N PHE A 247 18.79 -5.23 4.31
CA PHE A 247 18.95 -4.20 5.33
C PHE A 247 20.44 -4.16 5.75
N PRO A 248 21.29 -3.43 5.01
CA PRO A 248 22.69 -3.25 5.35
C PRO A 248 22.83 -2.73 6.78
N ASP A 249 23.73 -3.34 7.56
CA ASP A 249 23.95 -3.01 8.97
C ASP A 249 22.68 -3.04 9.84
N SER A 250 21.68 -3.82 9.42
CA SER A 250 20.33 -3.84 10.02
C SER A 250 19.64 -2.46 10.02
N ASN A 251 20.00 -1.55 9.13
CA ASN A 251 19.40 -0.22 9.02
C ASN A 251 18.22 -0.24 8.05
N VAL A 252 17.01 0.04 8.56
CA VAL A 252 15.78 0.05 7.76
C VAL A 252 15.79 1.16 6.71
N THR A 253 16.35 2.33 7.03
CA THR A 253 16.40 3.48 6.10
C THR A 253 17.32 3.22 4.91
N ALA A 254 18.37 2.42 5.10
CA ALA A 254 19.30 1.99 4.05
C ALA A 254 18.81 0.74 3.30
N GLY A 255 17.63 0.21 3.65
CA GLY A 255 17.14 -1.02 3.07
C GLY A 255 16.82 -0.89 1.58
N THR A 256 16.84 -2.02 0.88
CA THR A 256 16.45 -2.14 -0.53
C THR A 256 15.46 -3.29 -0.72
N VAL A 257 14.66 -3.21 -1.79
CA VAL A 257 13.74 -4.28 -2.22
C VAL A 257 14.01 -4.64 -3.67
N MET A 258 13.98 -5.94 -3.96
CA MET A 258 14.05 -6.46 -5.32
C MET A 258 12.94 -7.50 -5.50
N ALA A 259 12.18 -7.37 -6.58
CA ALA A 259 11.13 -8.28 -6.97
C ALA A 259 11.50 -9.00 -8.27
N SER A 260 11.52 -10.33 -8.24
CA SER A 260 11.88 -11.17 -9.38
C SER A 260 10.66 -12.02 -9.79
N PRO A 261 9.96 -11.62 -10.86
CA PRO A 261 8.75 -12.32 -11.30
C PRO A 261 9.04 -13.42 -12.32
N SER A 262 8.18 -14.44 -12.32
CA SER A 262 8.16 -15.55 -13.28
C SER A 262 6.72 -16.01 -13.48
N TYR A 263 6.36 -16.52 -14.67
CA TYR A 263 5.06 -17.16 -14.83
C TYR A 263 5.06 -18.54 -14.18
N VAL A 264 3.95 -18.88 -13.52
CA VAL A 264 3.77 -20.22 -12.95
C VAL A 264 3.55 -21.23 -14.07
N GLY A 265 4.42 -22.24 -14.15
CA GLY A 265 4.26 -23.36 -15.09
C GLY A 265 4.56 -23.03 -16.56
N VAL A 266 5.08 -21.83 -16.85
CA VAL A 266 5.42 -21.39 -18.20
C VAL A 266 6.89 -20.96 -18.23
N PRO A 267 7.72 -21.48 -19.16
CA PRO A 267 9.15 -21.16 -19.22
C PRO A 267 9.46 -19.78 -19.84
N THR A 268 8.45 -19.12 -20.40
CA THR A 268 8.57 -17.77 -20.96
C THR A 268 8.82 -16.76 -19.85
N PRO A 269 9.79 -15.83 -20.00
CA PRO A 269 10.00 -14.77 -19.03
C PRO A 269 8.83 -13.77 -19.03
N VAL A 270 8.60 -13.12 -17.88
CA VAL A 270 7.67 -12.00 -17.78
C VAL A 270 8.20 -10.84 -18.64
N PRO A 271 7.36 -10.18 -19.47
CA PRO A 271 7.80 -9.06 -20.29
C PRO A 271 8.43 -7.94 -19.45
N PRO A 272 9.41 -7.18 -19.97
CA PRO A 272 10.10 -6.13 -19.23
C PRO A 272 9.17 -5.11 -18.56
N LYS A 273 8.11 -4.67 -19.26
CA LYS A 273 7.11 -3.75 -18.69
C LYS A 273 6.38 -4.32 -17.47
N GLY A 274 6.13 -5.63 -17.46
CA GLY A 274 5.53 -6.34 -16.32
C GLY A 274 6.52 -6.46 -15.16
N VAL A 275 7.81 -6.72 -15.45
CA VAL A 275 8.89 -6.71 -14.45
C VAL A 275 9.00 -5.33 -13.79
N GLU A 276 9.02 -4.26 -14.58
CA GLU A 276 9.07 -2.87 -14.10
C GLU A 276 7.86 -2.52 -13.22
N ALA A 277 6.66 -2.93 -13.63
CA ALA A 277 5.44 -2.69 -12.85
C ALA A 277 5.48 -3.39 -11.48
N ILE A 278 5.95 -4.63 -11.43
CA ILE A 278 6.08 -5.39 -10.18
C ILE A 278 7.17 -4.79 -9.28
N GLN A 279 8.32 -4.43 -9.84
CA GLN A 279 9.39 -3.79 -9.07
C GLN A 279 8.94 -2.44 -8.50
N SER A 280 8.26 -1.62 -9.30
CA SER A 280 7.71 -0.34 -8.85
C SER A 280 6.68 -0.52 -7.74
N ALA A 281 5.77 -1.50 -7.83
CA ALA A 281 4.83 -1.81 -6.76
C ALA A 281 5.54 -2.27 -5.47
N ALA A 282 6.59 -3.08 -5.60
CA ALA A 282 7.38 -3.53 -4.46
C ALA A 282 8.07 -2.37 -3.74
N GLU A 283 8.65 -1.44 -4.49
CA GLU A 283 9.28 -0.22 -3.99
C GLU A 283 8.28 0.73 -3.33
N SER A 284 7.12 0.95 -3.95
CA SER A 284 6.06 1.81 -3.39
C SER A 284 5.56 1.30 -2.04
N LEU A 285 5.39 -0.02 -1.88
CA LEU A 285 5.04 -0.60 -0.58
C LEU A 285 6.18 -0.56 0.44
N PHE A 286 7.44 -0.64 -0.01
CA PHE A 286 8.61 -0.60 0.87
C PHE A 286 8.98 0.82 1.33
N ALA A 287 8.67 1.83 0.54
CA ALA A 287 9.02 3.22 0.82
C ALA A 287 8.52 3.71 2.20
N PRO A 288 7.27 3.45 2.63
CA PRO A 288 6.82 3.78 3.98
C PRO A 288 7.72 3.21 5.08
N LEU A 289 8.13 1.94 4.94
CA LEU A 289 8.98 1.29 5.93
C LEU A 289 10.35 1.99 6.04
N ARG A 290 10.99 2.27 4.90
CA ARG A 290 12.26 3.02 4.85
C ARG A 290 12.15 4.40 5.48
N GLN A 291 11.04 5.09 5.25
CA GLN A 291 10.77 6.42 5.82
C GLN A 291 10.56 6.35 7.33
N GLY A 292 9.91 5.30 7.84
CA GLY A 292 9.75 5.06 9.28
C GLY A 292 11.07 4.75 9.99
N GLY A 293 12.03 4.18 9.27
CA GLY A 293 13.37 3.88 9.78
C GLY A 293 13.39 2.81 10.86
N GLY A 294 14.44 2.85 11.70
CA GLY A 294 14.68 1.87 12.75
C GLY A 294 15.70 0.80 12.38
N ARG A 295 15.82 -0.20 13.25
CA ARG A 295 16.73 -1.33 13.15
C ARG A 295 15.96 -2.59 12.75
N ALA A 296 16.33 -3.24 11.66
CA ALA A 296 15.78 -4.53 11.28
C ALA A 296 16.22 -5.62 12.27
N ASN A 297 15.32 -6.56 12.60
CA ASN A 297 15.67 -7.73 13.41
C ASN A 297 16.50 -8.77 12.63
N ALA A 298 16.54 -8.66 11.31
CA ALA A 298 17.33 -9.47 10.40
C ALA A 298 17.87 -8.60 9.26
N THR A 299 19.05 -8.95 8.72
CA THR A 299 19.66 -8.21 7.60
C THR A 299 19.01 -8.50 6.26
N GLN A 300 18.18 -9.55 6.18
CA GLN A 300 17.44 -9.93 4.98
C GLN A 300 16.08 -10.51 5.36
N ALA A 301 15.12 -10.34 4.46
CA ALA A 301 13.85 -11.06 4.49
C ALA A 301 13.46 -11.45 3.06
N THR A 302 12.76 -12.56 2.90
CA THR A 302 12.31 -13.01 1.59
C THR A 302 10.91 -13.61 1.69
N THR A 303 10.06 -13.29 0.72
CA THR A 303 8.77 -13.96 0.54
C THR A 303 8.54 -14.19 -0.94
N THR A 304 7.96 -15.34 -1.27
CA THR A 304 7.51 -15.63 -2.63
C THR A 304 5.99 -15.63 -2.64
N VAL A 305 5.38 -14.84 -3.49
CA VAL A 305 3.92 -14.73 -3.55
C VAL A 305 3.40 -14.94 -4.97
N ARG A 306 2.11 -15.18 -5.11
CA ARG A 306 1.44 -15.36 -6.40
C ARG A 306 0.38 -14.29 -6.58
N CYS A 307 0.40 -13.65 -7.74
CA CYS A 307 -0.62 -12.66 -8.13
C CYS A 307 -1.23 -13.06 -9.47
N ALA A 308 -2.56 -13.11 -9.51
CA ALA A 308 -3.29 -13.36 -10.75
C ALA A 308 -3.38 -12.07 -11.56
N ILE A 309 -3.10 -12.15 -12.87
CA ILE A 309 -3.30 -11.07 -13.81
C ILE A 309 -4.39 -11.52 -14.77
N VAL A 310 -5.49 -10.77 -14.83
CA VAL A 310 -6.67 -11.17 -15.59
C VAL A 310 -7.06 -10.05 -16.55
N ASN A 311 -7.18 -10.41 -17.82
CA ASN A 311 -7.82 -9.57 -18.83
C ASN A 311 -9.18 -10.21 -19.10
N ALA A 312 -10.19 -9.83 -18.32
CA ALA A 312 -11.47 -10.53 -18.25
C ALA A 312 -12.22 -10.51 -19.58
N ALA A 313 -12.17 -9.37 -20.27
CA ALA A 313 -12.87 -9.18 -21.53
C ALA A 313 -12.24 -8.08 -22.39
N LYS A 314 -12.60 -8.09 -23.66
CA LYS A 314 -12.39 -6.97 -24.56
C LYS A 314 -13.26 -5.78 -24.12
N PRO A 315 -12.73 -4.55 -24.10
CA PRO A 315 -13.55 -3.35 -24.01
C PRO A 315 -14.64 -3.30 -25.09
N VAL A 316 -15.78 -2.68 -24.78
CA VAL A 316 -16.93 -2.56 -25.71
C VAL A 316 -17.47 -1.14 -25.67
N ALA A 317 -18.22 -0.75 -26.70
CA ALA A 317 -19.04 0.45 -26.64
C ALA A 317 -20.21 0.22 -25.68
N VAL A 318 -20.41 1.14 -24.75
CA VAL A 318 -21.54 1.15 -23.81
C VAL A 318 -22.25 2.51 -23.87
N PRO A 319 -23.56 2.58 -23.56
CA PRO A 319 -24.25 3.86 -23.47
C PRO A 319 -23.56 4.82 -22.50
N ALA A 320 -23.39 6.09 -22.91
CA ALA A 320 -22.78 7.11 -22.07
C ALA A 320 -23.65 7.49 -20.85
N THR A 321 -24.96 7.26 -20.94
CA THR A 321 -25.94 7.47 -19.87
C THR A 321 -26.66 6.16 -19.55
N GLY A 322 -26.71 5.79 -18.26
CA GLY A 322 -27.43 4.61 -17.78
C GLY A 322 -26.69 3.27 -17.92
N GLY A 323 -25.39 3.23 -17.57
CA GLY A 323 -24.61 1.99 -17.53
C GLY A 323 -25.31 0.88 -16.71
N PHE A 324 -25.13 -0.37 -17.17
CA PHE A 324 -25.86 -1.61 -16.80
C PHE A 324 -26.36 -1.71 -15.36
#